data_AF-Q6HC59-F1
#
_entry.id   AF-Q6HC59-F1
#
_cell.length_a   1.000
_cell.length_b   1.000
_cell.length_c   1.000
_cell.angle_alpha   90.00
_cell.angle_beta   90.00
_cell.angle_gamma   90.00
#
_symmetry.space_group_name_H-M   'P 1'
#
loop_
_entity.id
_entity.type
_entity.pdbx_description
1 polymer ?
#
loop_
_entity_poly.entity_id
_entity_poly.type
_entity_poly.pdbx_seq_one_letter_code
_entity_poly.pdbx_strand_id
1 'polypeptide(L)'
;MMKRSLYYWGKLYTSQLQKGMPYSALRKTITINLLNFIMFLDHKEFHTKGTLWNTQQQKLLSDDIEIHIVEIPKLTEQWHEEKVNPWKDPFARWLLLLSANEDEHLTKLLEDIAMNQDPILQKAINKWERMSQDSSFRQAYDAREKVLMDEAAKFAHAETEGMKRGMEKGLEKGIEQGIEQGIEQGIEQGRKEGVQQGKIQMIKSMYDLGIPLETIAKASELSVHDVERILENE
;
A
#
# COMPACT_ATOMS: atom_id res chain seq x y z
N MET A 1 -6.87 7.40 6.77
CA MET A 1 -6.69 8.62 7.58
C MET A 1 -7.80 9.65 7.31
N MET A 2 -7.97 10.19 6.10
CA MET A 2 -8.93 11.29 5.82
C MET A 2 -10.35 11.08 6.37
N LYS A 3 -10.95 9.90 6.14
CA LYS A 3 -12.29 9.58 6.64
C LYS A 3 -12.39 9.69 8.17
N ARG A 4 -11.33 9.33 8.89
CA ARG A 4 -11.24 9.45 10.36
C ARG A 4 -11.20 10.92 10.78
N SER A 5 -10.42 11.75 10.09
CA SER A 5 -10.37 13.19 10.34
C SER A 5 -11.74 13.85 10.12
N LEU A 6 -12.41 13.53 9.00
CA LEU A 6 -13.75 14.01 8.69
C LEU A 6 -14.79 13.54 9.72
N TYR A 7 -14.70 12.29 10.17
CA TYR A 7 -15.57 11.75 11.22
C TYR A 7 -15.44 12.55 12.52
N TYR A 8 -14.21 12.81 12.98
CA TYR A 8 -13.99 13.58 14.20
C TYR A 8 -14.36 15.05 14.04
N TRP A 9 -14.07 15.66 12.88
CA TRP A 9 -14.55 17.00 12.55
C TRP A 9 -16.08 17.08 12.66
N GLY A 10 -16.80 16.14 12.04
CA GLY A 10 -18.27 16.10 12.06
C GLY A 10 -18.83 15.91 13.47
N LYS A 11 -18.19 15.06 14.28
CA LYS A 11 -18.55 14.89 15.69
C LYS A 11 -18.34 16.20 16.48
N LEU A 12 -17.24 16.90 16.25
CA LEU A 12 -16.94 18.17 16.91
C LEU A 12 -17.92 19.27 16.48
N TYR A 13 -18.16 19.41 15.18
CA TYR A 13 -19.08 20.39 14.61
C TYR A 13 -20.51 20.19 15.13
N THR A 14 -21.00 18.94 15.13
CA THR A 14 -22.33 18.62 15.67
C THR A 14 -22.44 18.79 17.19
N SER A 15 -21.36 18.55 17.94
CA SER A 15 -21.36 18.71 19.41
C SER A 15 -21.54 20.15 19.88
N GLN A 16 -21.34 21.14 19.00
CA GLN A 16 -21.61 22.55 19.31
C GLN A 16 -23.10 22.84 19.50
N LEU A 17 -23.98 22.05 18.86
CA LEU A 17 -25.41 22.35 18.81
C LEU A 17 -26.16 21.65 19.95
N GLN A 18 -26.91 22.43 20.72
CA GLN A 18 -27.81 21.91 21.75
C GLN A 18 -29.28 22.05 21.32
N LYS A 19 -30.18 21.28 21.96
CA LYS A 19 -31.61 21.30 21.66
C LYS A 19 -32.16 22.73 21.81
N GLY A 20 -32.78 23.24 20.75
CA GLY A 20 -33.35 24.59 20.71
C GLY A 20 -32.43 25.68 20.16
N MET A 21 -31.16 25.37 19.85
CA MET A 21 -30.26 26.33 19.18
C MET A 21 -30.49 26.36 17.67
N PRO A 22 -30.43 27.55 17.03
CA PRO A 22 -30.48 27.66 15.57
C PRO A 22 -29.16 27.20 14.93
N TYR A 23 -29.23 26.66 13.70
CA TYR A 23 -28.04 26.23 12.96
C TYR A 23 -27.06 27.38 12.66
N SER A 24 -27.53 28.63 12.58
CA SER A 24 -26.68 29.81 12.41
C SER A 24 -25.74 30.07 13.59
N ALA A 25 -25.93 29.38 14.73
CA ALA A 25 -25.03 29.47 15.88
C ALA A 25 -23.78 28.56 15.74
N LEU A 26 -23.76 27.66 14.76
CA LEU A 26 -22.60 26.82 14.47
C LEU A 26 -21.42 27.71 14.09
N ARG A 27 -20.24 27.35 14.61
CA ARG A 27 -18.99 28.06 14.35
C ARG A 27 -18.05 27.18 13.54
N LYS A 28 -17.21 27.86 12.76
CA LYS A 28 -16.05 27.28 12.10
C LYS A 28 -15.31 26.31 13.02
N THR A 29 -15.10 25.10 12.52
CA THR A 29 -14.39 24.04 13.22
C THR A 29 -13.13 23.70 12.45
N ILE A 30 -12.01 23.84 13.14
CA ILE A 30 -10.67 23.54 12.63
C ILE A 30 -10.24 22.18 13.20
N THR A 31 -9.85 21.26 12.33
CA THR A 31 -9.25 19.98 12.74
C THR A 31 -7.79 19.96 12.31
N ILE A 32 -6.89 19.81 13.27
CA ILE A 32 -5.45 19.73 13.04
C ILE A 32 -5.02 18.27 13.22
N ASN A 33 -4.44 17.70 12.17
CA ASN A 33 -3.91 16.35 12.19
C ASN A 33 -2.40 16.41 12.09
N LEU A 34 -1.73 15.92 13.12
CA LEU A 34 -0.27 15.76 13.15
C LEU A 34 0.04 14.31 12.77
N LEU A 35 0.84 14.12 11.73
CA LEU A 35 1.20 12.81 11.19
C LEU A 35 2.69 12.56 11.38
N ASN A 36 3.03 11.39 11.89
CA ASN A 36 4.39 10.87 11.96
C ASN A 36 4.78 10.05 10.73
N PHE A 37 4.03 10.16 9.62
CA PHE A 37 4.30 9.48 8.35
C PHE A 37 3.92 10.39 7.17
N ILE A 38 4.46 10.07 5.99
CA ILE A 38 4.14 10.76 4.75
C ILE A 38 2.86 10.17 4.17
N MET A 39 1.86 11.03 4.01
CA MET A 39 0.56 10.73 3.43
C MET A 39 0.44 11.18 1.97
N PHE A 40 1.03 12.33 1.62
CA PHE A 40 0.94 12.91 0.27
C PHE A 40 2.31 12.89 -0.40
N LEU A 41 2.60 11.86 -1.20
CA LEU A 41 3.91 11.71 -1.86
C LEU A 41 4.18 12.77 -2.94
N ASP A 42 3.12 13.33 -3.51
CA ASP A 42 3.14 14.34 -4.56
C ASP A 42 3.24 15.78 -4.03
N HIS A 43 2.99 15.99 -2.74
CA HIS A 43 3.08 17.29 -2.12
C HIS A 43 4.46 17.51 -1.50
N LYS A 44 5.14 18.60 -1.90
CA LYS A 44 6.46 18.95 -1.31
C LYS A 44 6.35 19.54 0.10
N GLU A 45 5.29 20.30 0.35
CA GLU A 45 5.08 21.00 1.62
C GLU A 45 4.73 20.04 2.75
N PHE A 46 5.20 20.32 3.97
CA PHE A 46 4.87 19.54 5.16
C PHE A 46 3.48 19.87 5.72
N HIS A 47 2.90 21.01 5.34
CA HIS A 47 1.60 21.45 5.82
C HIS A 47 0.61 21.60 4.66
N THR A 48 -0.48 20.82 4.72
CA THR A 48 -1.61 20.91 3.80
C THR A 48 -2.83 21.48 4.53
N LYS A 49 -3.48 22.49 3.94
CA LYS A 49 -4.75 23.06 4.42
C LYS A 49 -5.88 22.74 3.45
N GLY A 50 -6.88 21.99 3.93
CA GLY A 50 -8.12 21.68 3.22
C GLY A 50 -9.26 22.60 3.65
N THR A 51 -10.07 23.02 2.68
CA THR A 51 -11.28 23.86 2.87
C THR A 51 -12.40 23.37 1.94
N LEU A 52 -13.63 23.85 2.13
CA LEU A 52 -14.76 23.48 1.26
C LEU A 52 -14.79 24.35 0.00
N TRP A 53 -14.58 23.72 -1.15
CA TRP A 53 -14.42 24.41 -2.43
C TRP A 53 -15.57 24.17 -3.40
N ASN A 54 -16.03 25.22 -4.09
CA ASN A 54 -16.92 25.11 -5.23
C ASN A 54 -16.10 24.89 -6.50
N THR A 55 -16.22 23.72 -7.11
CA THR A 55 -15.44 23.31 -8.29
C THR A 55 -15.86 24.00 -9.58
N GLN A 56 -17.12 24.41 -9.73
CA GLN A 56 -17.59 25.07 -10.95
C GLN A 56 -17.17 26.54 -10.98
N GLN A 57 -17.30 27.23 -9.84
CA GLN A 57 -17.03 28.66 -9.73
C GLN A 57 -15.61 28.95 -9.23
N GLN A 58 -14.83 27.93 -8.91
CA GLN A 58 -13.46 28.03 -8.38
C GLN A 58 -13.38 29.05 -7.23
N LYS A 59 -14.29 28.91 -6.27
CA LYS A 59 -14.38 29.79 -5.10
C LYS A 59 -14.66 29.01 -3.83
N LEU A 60 -14.31 29.60 -2.70
CA LEU A 60 -14.65 29.04 -1.39
C LEU A 60 -16.17 28.90 -1.25
N LEU A 61 -16.64 27.70 -0.95
CA LEU A 61 -18.06 27.42 -0.74
C LEU A 61 -18.46 27.75 0.70
N SER A 62 -17.61 27.39 1.66
CA SER A 62 -17.78 27.69 3.08
C SER A 62 -16.43 27.63 3.78
N ASP A 63 -16.23 28.47 4.78
CA ASP A 63 -15.08 28.48 5.67
C ASP A 63 -15.33 27.75 7.00
N ASP A 64 -16.50 27.15 7.20
CA ASP A 64 -16.87 26.46 8.44
C ASP A 64 -16.07 25.17 8.70
N ILE A 65 -15.55 24.56 7.63
CA ILE A 65 -14.66 23.39 7.70
C ILE A 65 -13.25 23.79 7.28
N GLU A 66 -12.30 23.53 8.17
CA GLU A 66 -10.89 23.69 7.88
C GLU A 66 -10.12 22.49 8.45
N ILE A 67 -9.34 21.84 7.59
CA ILE A 67 -8.58 20.64 7.95
C ILE A 67 -7.11 20.92 7.69
N HIS A 68 -6.29 20.84 8.73
CA HIS A 68 -4.84 20.91 8.63
C HIS A 68 -4.27 19.51 8.72
N ILE A 69 -3.34 19.20 7.83
CA ILE A 69 -2.53 17.99 7.87
C ILE A 69 -1.09 18.44 7.89
N VAL A 70 -0.38 18.10 8.96
CA VAL A 70 1.03 18.41 9.17
C VAL A 70 1.79 17.10 9.20
N GLU A 71 2.66 16.89 8.21
CA GLU A 71 3.50 15.71 8.05
C GLU A 71 4.87 15.99 8.68
N ILE A 72 5.06 15.56 9.94
CA ILE A 72 6.27 15.80 10.72
C ILE A 72 7.54 15.30 10.01
N PRO A 73 7.57 14.12 9.35
CA PRO A 73 8.76 13.67 8.63
C PRO A 73 9.24 14.66 7.55
N LYS A 74 8.32 15.29 6.82
CA LYS A 74 8.67 16.31 5.83
C LYS A 74 9.19 17.58 6.47
N LEU A 75 8.61 17.99 7.60
CA LEU A 75 9.09 19.15 8.34
C LEU A 75 10.53 18.94 8.82
N THR A 76 10.83 17.76 9.38
CA THR A 76 12.17 17.39 9.82
C THR A 76 13.16 17.36 8.66
N GLU A 77 12.80 16.74 7.54
CA GLU A 77 13.61 16.74 6.32
C GLU A 77 13.88 18.17 5.81
N GLN A 78 12.86 19.01 5.70
CA GLN A 78 13.03 20.39 5.26
C GLN A 78 13.85 21.24 6.23
N TRP A 79 13.85 20.93 7.53
CA TRP A 79 14.75 21.56 8.49
C TRP A 79 16.20 21.13 8.27
N HIS A 80 16.46 19.83 8.06
CA HIS A 80 17.81 19.33 7.73
C HIS A 80 18.35 19.92 6.42
N GLU A 81 17.49 20.15 5.44
CA GLU A 81 17.84 20.81 4.17
C GLU A 81 17.93 22.34 4.29
N GLU A 82 17.86 22.89 5.50
CA GLU A 82 17.88 24.33 5.82
C GLU A 82 16.78 25.16 5.14
N LYS A 83 15.73 24.51 4.63
CA LYS A 83 14.56 25.18 4.01
C LYS A 83 13.64 25.80 5.05
N VAL A 84 13.61 25.22 6.26
CA VAL A 84 12.82 25.70 7.39
C VAL A 84 13.73 26.17 8.51
N ASN A 85 13.50 27.39 9.00
CA ASN A 85 14.31 27.98 10.06
C ASN A 85 13.47 28.27 11.33
N PRO A 86 13.65 27.48 12.41
CA PRO A 86 12.88 27.65 13.64
C PRO A 86 13.17 28.97 14.37
N TRP A 87 14.28 29.68 14.09
CA TRP A 87 14.51 31.02 14.64
C TRP A 87 13.52 32.07 14.09
N LYS A 88 13.05 31.86 12.86
CA LYS A 88 12.19 32.83 12.16
C LYS A 88 10.74 32.40 12.10
N ASP A 89 10.47 31.09 12.10
CA ASP A 89 9.13 30.53 11.99
C ASP A 89 8.69 29.89 13.33
N PRO A 90 7.83 30.57 14.11
CA PRO A 90 7.28 30.01 15.35
C PRO A 90 6.45 28.74 15.12
N PHE A 91 5.74 28.62 14.00
CA PHE A 91 4.90 27.45 13.74
C PHE A 91 5.77 26.21 13.54
N ALA A 92 6.78 26.31 12.67
CA ALA A 92 7.77 25.25 12.49
C ALA A 92 8.53 24.93 13.78
N ARG A 93 8.97 25.96 14.53
CA ARG A 93 9.64 25.81 15.83
C ARG A 93 8.84 24.95 16.81
N TRP A 94 7.56 25.25 16.99
CA TRP A 94 6.69 24.52 17.90
C TRP A 94 6.41 23.10 17.44
N LEU A 95 6.31 22.86 16.13
CA LEU A 95 6.12 21.53 15.58
C LEU A 95 7.39 20.66 15.69
N LEU A 96 8.57 21.24 15.45
CA LEU A 96 9.87 20.56 15.57
C LEU A 96 10.16 20.10 17.01
N LEU A 97 9.54 20.72 18.02
CA LEU A 97 9.63 20.22 19.40
C LEU A 97 9.12 18.78 19.53
N LEU A 98 8.15 18.38 18.70
CA LEU A 98 7.58 17.02 18.73
C LEU A 98 8.54 15.94 18.23
N SER A 99 9.59 16.32 17.49
CA SER A 99 10.63 15.43 16.97
C SER A 99 11.99 15.68 17.64
N ALA A 100 12.07 16.59 18.61
CA ALA A 100 13.33 16.98 19.23
C ALA A 100 14.04 15.80 19.91
N ASN A 101 13.28 14.89 20.53
CA ASN A 101 13.82 13.70 21.19
C ASN A 101 14.55 12.72 20.24
N GLU A 102 14.35 12.86 18.93
CA GLU A 102 14.98 12.00 17.91
C GLU A 102 16.32 12.59 17.41
N ASP A 103 16.60 13.87 17.68
CA ASP A 103 17.78 14.59 17.18
C ASP A 103 18.37 15.54 18.25
N GLU A 104 19.60 15.24 18.68
CA GLU A 104 20.32 16.03 19.69
C GLU A 104 20.66 17.46 19.21
N HIS A 105 20.97 17.64 17.93
CA HIS A 105 21.24 18.95 17.35
C HIS A 105 19.97 19.81 17.32
N LEU A 106 18.82 19.21 16.98
CA LEU A 106 17.53 19.90 17.03
C LEU A 106 17.19 20.31 18.45
N THR A 107 17.40 19.43 19.42
CA THR A 107 17.14 19.71 20.84
C THR A 107 17.94 20.92 21.31
N LYS A 108 19.27 20.91 21.09
CA LYS A 108 20.15 22.02 21.46
C LYS A 108 19.73 23.33 20.78
N LEU A 109 19.39 23.28 19.49
CA LEU A 109 18.90 24.44 18.75
C LEU A 109 17.63 25.04 19.37
N LEU A 110 16.66 24.20 19.75
CA LEU A 110 15.42 24.66 20.36
C LEU A 110 15.63 25.17 21.79
N GLU A 111 16.55 24.60 22.56
CA GLU A 111 16.97 25.12 23.86
C GLU A 111 17.60 26.52 23.73
N ASP A 112 18.50 26.71 22.76
CA ASP A 112 19.09 28.02 22.47
C ASP A 112 18.01 29.05 22.11
N ILE A 113 17.06 28.69 21.24
CA ILE A 113 15.92 29.56 20.90
C ILE A 113 15.08 29.88 22.14
N ALA A 114 14.81 28.89 22.97
CA ALA A 114 14.00 29.04 24.18
C ALA A 114 14.65 30.02 25.18
N MET A 115 15.96 29.93 25.37
CA MET A 115 16.69 30.83 26.27
C MET A 115 16.77 32.26 25.75
N ASN A 116 16.91 32.44 24.43
CA ASN A 116 17.22 33.74 23.84
C ASN A 116 16.01 34.50 23.30
N GLN A 117 14.93 33.81 22.90
CA GLN A 117 13.85 34.42 22.12
C GLN A 117 12.44 34.04 22.58
N ASP A 118 12.25 32.86 23.20
CA ASP A 118 10.91 32.32 23.47
C ASP A 118 10.74 31.77 24.89
N PRO A 119 10.34 32.63 25.85
CA PRO A 119 10.09 32.22 27.22
C PRO A 119 8.96 31.19 27.38
N ILE A 120 8.05 31.09 26.41
CA ILE A 120 6.96 30.11 26.43
C ILE A 120 7.50 28.74 26.03
N LEU A 121 8.33 28.69 24.99
CA LEU A 121 9.04 27.47 24.61
C LEU A 121 9.91 26.96 25.76
N GLN A 122 10.62 27.84 26.45
CA GLN A 122 11.42 27.47 27.63
C GLN A 122 10.59 26.82 28.73
N LYS A 123 9.41 27.39 29.03
CA LYS A 123 8.48 26.80 30.00
C LYS A 123 7.97 25.43 29.53
N ALA A 124 7.73 25.25 28.24
CA ALA A 124 7.30 23.97 27.69
C ALA A 124 8.39 22.90 27.83
N ILE A 125 9.63 23.21 27.44
CA ILE A 125 10.79 22.31 27.57
C ILE A 125 11.00 21.93 29.04
N ASN A 126 11.05 22.91 29.96
CA ASN A 126 11.23 22.64 31.38
C ASN A 126 10.11 21.78 31.98
N LYS A 127 8.86 22.01 31.55
CA LYS A 127 7.73 21.21 32.01
C LYS A 127 7.81 19.78 31.48
N TRP A 128 8.22 19.62 30.21
CA TRP A 128 8.43 18.31 29.62
C TRP A 128 9.53 17.54 30.36
N GLU A 129 10.68 18.16 30.62
CA GLU A 129 11.77 17.55 31.37
C GLU A 129 11.34 17.15 32.80
N ARG A 130 10.57 18.01 33.48
CA ARG A 130 10.04 17.67 34.80
C ARG A 130 9.06 16.50 34.76
N MET A 131 8.24 16.41 33.71
CA MET A 131 7.31 15.28 33.52
C MET A 131 8.05 14.00 33.16
N SER A 132 9.11 14.08 32.35
CA SER A 132 9.92 12.91 31.99
C SER A 132 10.66 12.34 33.20
N GLN A 133 10.87 13.10 34.27
CA GLN A 133 11.48 12.63 35.53
C GLN A 133 10.46 12.03 36.52
N ASP A 134 9.16 12.18 36.30
CA ASP A 134 8.11 11.59 37.14
C ASP A 134 7.97 10.09 36.85
N SER A 135 8.15 9.25 37.88
CA SER A 135 8.10 7.79 37.75
C SER A 135 6.73 7.28 37.29
N SER A 136 5.65 7.95 37.69
CA SER A 136 4.29 7.58 37.27
C SER A 136 4.06 7.89 35.78
N PHE A 137 4.62 9.01 35.30
CA PHE A 137 4.59 9.38 33.89
C PHE A 137 5.45 8.44 33.05
N ARG A 138 6.66 8.09 33.51
CA ARG A 138 7.51 7.07 32.85
C ARG A 138 6.79 5.74 32.69
N GLN A 139 6.16 5.24 33.76
CA GLN A 139 5.38 3.99 33.68
C GLN A 139 4.24 4.05 32.67
N ALA A 140 3.51 5.18 32.62
CA ALA A 140 2.45 5.37 31.64
C ALA A 140 2.99 5.46 30.20
N TYR A 141 4.16 6.09 30.03
CA TYR A 141 4.88 6.17 28.76
C TYR A 141 5.34 4.78 28.28
N ASP A 142 6.04 4.03 29.13
CA ASP A 142 6.54 2.68 28.81
C ASP A 142 5.38 1.73 28.49
N ALA A 143 4.27 1.82 29.24
CA ALA A 143 3.06 1.05 28.95
C ALA A 143 2.47 1.40 27.58
N ARG A 144 2.47 2.68 27.20
CA ARG A 144 2.00 3.12 25.89
C ARG A 144 2.92 2.67 24.77
N GLU A 145 4.24 2.78 24.97
CA GLU A 145 5.25 2.30 24.03
C GLU A 145 5.10 0.80 23.79
N LYS A 146 4.94 0.01 24.87
CA LYS A 146 4.68 -1.42 24.77
C LYS A 146 3.43 -1.72 23.93
N VAL A 147 2.32 -0.99 24.14
CA VAL A 147 1.10 -1.17 23.33
C VAL A 147 1.37 -0.89 21.84
N LEU A 148 2.13 0.15 21.53
CA LEU A 148 2.50 0.47 20.15
C LEU A 148 3.39 -0.62 19.52
N MET A 149 4.36 -1.14 20.27
CA MET A 149 5.19 -2.27 19.83
C MET A 149 4.37 -3.54 19.60
N ASP A 150 3.47 -3.87 20.52
CA ASP A 150 2.57 -5.03 20.41
C ASP A 150 1.63 -4.89 19.20
N GLU A 151 1.11 -3.69 18.92
CA GLU A 151 0.32 -3.39 17.73
C GLU A 151 1.15 -3.57 16.45
N ALA A 152 2.35 -2.99 16.39
CA ALA A 152 3.26 -3.13 15.25
C ALA A 152 3.62 -4.60 14.99
N ALA A 153 3.94 -5.36 16.05
CA ALA A 153 4.23 -6.79 15.95
C ALA A 153 3.03 -7.60 15.43
N LYS A 154 1.81 -7.28 15.88
CA LYS A 154 0.58 -7.90 15.36
C LYS A 154 0.39 -7.64 13.87
N PHE A 155 0.59 -6.41 13.40
CA PHE A 155 0.49 -6.08 11.98
C PHE A 155 1.55 -6.81 11.16
N ALA A 156 2.81 -6.79 11.58
CA ALA A 156 3.90 -7.50 10.91
C ALA A 156 3.65 -9.01 10.83
N HIS A 157 3.13 -9.61 11.91
CA HIS A 157 2.75 -11.02 11.93
C HIS A 157 1.59 -11.29 10.95
N ALA A 158 0.55 -10.46 10.95
CA ALA A 158 -0.58 -10.61 10.04
C ALA A 158 -0.17 -10.47 8.56
N GLU A 159 0.74 -9.56 8.23
CA GLU A 159 1.28 -9.40 6.88
C GLU A 159 2.12 -10.62 6.46
N THR A 160 2.99 -11.10 7.35
CA THR A 160 3.81 -12.29 7.11
C THR A 160 2.94 -13.53 6.87
N GLU A 161 1.94 -13.77 7.72
CA GLU A 161 0.98 -14.87 7.56
C GLU A 161 0.15 -14.70 6.29
N GLY A 162 -0.26 -13.47 5.96
CA GLY A 162 -0.96 -13.14 4.73
C GLY A 162 -0.15 -13.49 3.48
N MET A 163 1.13 -13.10 3.45
CA MET A 163 2.08 -13.42 2.38
C MET A 163 2.32 -14.93 2.26
N LYS A 164 2.56 -15.62 3.39
CA LYS A 164 2.77 -17.07 3.42
C LYS A 164 1.56 -17.81 2.84
N ARG A 165 0.34 -17.49 3.29
CA ARG A 165 -0.90 -18.06 2.75
C ARG A 165 -1.10 -17.71 1.28
N GLY A 166 -0.74 -16.49 0.87
CA GLY A 166 -0.80 -16.07 -0.53
C GLY A 166 0.12 -16.91 -1.42
N MET A 167 1.34 -17.17 -0.95
CA MET A 167 2.33 -17.97 -1.66
C MET A 167 1.95 -19.46 -1.71
N GLU A 168 1.47 -20.03 -0.60
CA GLU A 168 0.96 -21.40 -0.55
C GLU A 168 -0.20 -21.60 -1.54
N LYS A 169 -1.20 -20.71 -1.52
CA LYS A 169 -2.32 -20.75 -2.47
C LYS A 169 -1.89 -20.53 -3.92
N GLY A 170 -0.90 -19.66 -4.14
CA GLY A 170 -0.35 -19.42 -5.47
C GLY A 170 0.37 -20.65 -6.02
N LEU A 171 1.14 -21.33 -5.18
CA LEU A 171 1.85 -22.56 -5.53
C LEU A 171 0.87 -23.72 -5.80
N GLU A 172 -0.11 -23.91 -4.93
CA GLU A 172 -1.14 -24.96 -5.09
C GLU A 172 -1.90 -24.78 -6.42
N LYS A 173 -2.39 -23.58 -6.69
CA LYS A 173 -3.06 -23.27 -7.97
C LYS A 173 -2.13 -23.44 -9.17
N GLY A 174 -0.86 -23.03 -9.04
CA GLY A 174 0.13 -23.18 -10.11
C GLY A 174 0.41 -24.64 -10.44
N ILE A 175 0.52 -25.50 -9.42
CA ILE A 175 0.69 -26.95 -9.59
C ILE A 175 -0.57 -27.57 -10.21
N GLU A 176 -1.75 -27.24 -9.71
CA GLU A 176 -3.02 -27.74 -10.23
C GLU A 176 -3.19 -27.40 -11.72
N GLN A 177 -3.00 -26.12 -12.08
CA GLN A 177 -3.06 -25.68 -13.48
C GLN A 177 -1.97 -26.31 -14.34
N GLY A 178 -0.75 -26.45 -13.82
CA GLY A 178 0.35 -27.08 -14.55
C GLY A 178 0.10 -28.56 -14.82
N ILE A 179 -0.47 -29.29 -13.87
CA ILE A 179 -0.85 -30.70 -14.04
C ILE A 179 -2.00 -30.82 -15.04
N GLU A 180 -3.05 -30.00 -14.90
CA GLU A 180 -4.21 -30.02 -15.81
C GLU A 180 -3.77 -29.76 -17.25
N GLN A 181 -3.00 -28.70 -17.49
CA GLN A 181 -2.46 -28.37 -18.82
C GLN A 181 -1.52 -29.46 -19.33
N GLY A 182 -0.66 -30.00 -18.48
CA GLY A 182 0.28 -31.07 -18.86
C GLY A 182 -0.43 -32.35 -19.27
N ILE A 183 -1.48 -32.75 -18.54
CA ILE A 183 -2.30 -33.93 -18.87
C ILE A 183 -3.06 -33.68 -20.17
N GLU A 184 -3.71 -32.53 -20.33
CA GLU A 184 -4.46 -32.20 -21.55
C GLU A 184 -3.55 -32.22 -22.79
N GLN A 185 -2.38 -31.57 -22.71
CA GLN A 185 -1.40 -31.57 -23.79
C GLN A 185 -0.86 -32.97 -24.07
N GLY A 186 -0.56 -33.75 -23.03
CA GLY A 186 -0.06 -35.12 -23.17
C GLY A 186 -1.07 -36.06 -23.82
N ILE A 187 -2.35 -35.98 -23.44
CA ILE A 187 -3.43 -36.78 -24.04
C ILE A 187 -3.63 -36.39 -25.51
N GLU A 188 -3.67 -35.10 -25.83
CA GLU A 188 -3.89 -34.66 -27.21
C GLU A 188 -2.71 -35.05 -28.12
N GLN A 189 -1.47 -34.92 -27.62
CA GLN A 189 -0.28 -35.36 -28.36
C GLN A 189 -0.28 -36.88 -28.55
N GLY A 190 -0.53 -37.65 -27.49
CA GLY A 190 -0.59 -39.11 -27.56
C GLY A 190 -1.70 -39.63 -28.49
N ARG A 191 -2.85 -38.96 -28.51
CA ARG A 191 -3.95 -39.26 -29.44
C ARG A 191 -3.54 -39.02 -30.89
N LYS A 192 -2.89 -37.89 -31.18
CA LYS A 192 -2.38 -37.58 -32.53
C LYS A 192 -1.35 -38.60 -32.98
N GLU A 193 -0.37 -38.92 -32.14
CA GLU A 193 0.68 -39.90 -32.44
C GLU A 193 0.09 -41.30 -32.64
N GLY A 194 -0.84 -41.74 -31.79
CA GLY A 194 -1.50 -43.03 -31.91
C GLY A 194 -2.34 -43.17 -33.19
N VAL A 195 -3.05 -42.12 -33.60
CA VAL A 195 -3.78 -42.11 -34.89
C VAL A 195 -2.82 -42.22 -36.07
N GLN A 196 -1.69 -41.51 -36.04
CA GLN A 196 -0.68 -41.60 -37.09
C GLN A 196 -0.03 -42.98 -37.16
N GLN A 197 0.36 -43.55 -36.02
CA GLN A 197 0.91 -44.90 -35.94
C GLN A 197 -0.09 -45.95 -36.43
N GLY A 198 -1.37 -45.83 -36.05
CA GLY A 198 -2.44 -46.70 -36.53
C GLY A 198 -2.64 -46.65 -38.05
N LYS A 199 -2.59 -45.44 -38.65
CA LYS A 199 -2.64 -45.26 -40.11
C LYS A 199 -1.45 -45.94 -40.80
N ILE A 200 -0.24 -45.76 -40.27
CA ILE A 200 0.97 -46.39 -40.80
C ILE A 200 0.86 -47.92 -40.71
N GLN A 201 0.45 -48.46 -39.56
CA GLN A 201 0.28 -49.91 -39.35
C GLN A 201 -0.73 -50.49 -40.34
N MET A 202 -1.87 -49.82 -40.54
CA MET A 202 -2.90 -50.22 -41.49
C MET A 202 -2.39 -50.26 -42.93
N ILE A 203 -1.66 -49.22 -43.37
CA ILE A 203 -1.04 -49.16 -44.70
C ILE A 203 -0.09 -50.35 -44.92
N LYS A 204 0.76 -50.64 -43.93
CA LYS A 204 1.67 -51.79 -43.97
C LYS A 204 0.90 -53.11 -44.10
N SER A 205 -0.09 -53.35 -43.24
CA SER A 205 -0.90 -54.57 -43.31
C SER A 205 -1.66 -54.73 -44.63
N MET A 206 -2.17 -53.65 -45.23
CA MET A 206 -2.83 -53.72 -46.55
C MET A 206 -1.85 -54.07 -47.67
N TYR A 207 -0.62 -53.53 -47.60
CA TYR A 207 0.44 -53.84 -48.55
C TYR A 207 0.89 -55.30 -48.44
N ASP A 208 1.08 -55.81 -47.21
CA ASP A 208 1.44 -57.20 -46.95
C ASP A 208 0.38 -58.20 -47.42
N LEU A 209 -0.90 -57.80 -47.43
CA LEU A 209 -2.02 -58.58 -47.97
C LEU A 209 -2.11 -58.54 -49.50
N GLY A 210 -1.21 -57.84 -50.19
CA GLY A 210 -1.14 -57.76 -51.65
C GLY A 210 -2.15 -56.81 -52.28
N ILE A 211 -2.68 -55.84 -51.51
CA ILE A 211 -3.59 -54.82 -52.06
C ILE A 211 -2.78 -53.83 -52.92
N PRO A 212 -3.21 -53.48 -54.15
CA PRO A 212 -2.50 -52.54 -55.01
C PRO A 212 -2.32 -51.15 -54.38
N LEU A 213 -1.17 -50.52 -54.63
CA LEU A 213 -0.78 -49.22 -54.06
C LEU A 213 -1.81 -48.12 -54.34
N GLU A 214 -2.42 -48.07 -55.54
CA GLU A 214 -3.45 -47.06 -55.83
C GLU A 214 -4.71 -47.23 -54.97
N THR A 215 -5.03 -48.47 -54.59
CA THR A 215 -6.18 -48.78 -53.73
C THR A 215 -5.90 -48.41 -52.28
N ILE A 216 -4.67 -48.65 -51.79
CA ILE A 216 -4.23 -48.25 -50.45
C ILE A 216 -4.18 -46.73 -50.30
N ALA A 217 -3.62 -46.03 -51.29
CA ALA A 217 -3.56 -44.57 -51.34
C ALA A 217 -4.98 -43.96 -51.29
N LYS A 218 -5.91 -44.52 -52.07
CA LYS A 218 -7.31 -44.08 -52.08
C LYS A 218 -8.03 -44.36 -50.76
N ALA A 219 -7.80 -45.52 -50.14
CA ALA A 219 -8.43 -45.90 -48.87
C ALA A 219 -7.86 -45.15 -47.65
N SER A 220 -6.60 -44.73 -47.72
CA SER A 220 -5.89 -44.03 -46.65
C SER A 220 -5.93 -42.51 -46.77
N GLU A 221 -6.56 -42.00 -47.84
CA GLU A 221 -6.61 -40.58 -48.22
C GLU A 221 -5.21 -39.93 -48.36
N LEU A 222 -4.24 -40.69 -48.89
CA LEU A 222 -2.87 -40.24 -49.12
C LEU A 222 -2.51 -40.32 -50.61
N SER A 223 -1.46 -39.60 -51.01
CA SER A 223 -0.91 -39.78 -52.36
C SER A 223 -0.17 -41.12 -52.45
N VAL A 224 -0.08 -41.70 -53.65
CA VAL A 224 0.70 -42.94 -53.89
C VAL A 224 2.15 -42.74 -53.45
N HIS A 225 2.72 -41.56 -53.69
CA HIS A 225 4.07 -41.21 -53.27
C HIS A 225 4.24 -41.15 -51.74
N ASP A 226 3.25 -40.65 -50.99
CA ASP A 226 3.29 -40.66 -49.52
C ASP A 226 3.19 -42.07 -48.94
N VAL A 227 2.41 -42.95 -49.59
CA VAL A 227 2.31 -44.36 -49.22
C VAL A 227 3.63 -45.09 -49.49
N GLU A 228 4.25 -44.86 -50.65
CA GLU A 228 5.59 -45.38 -50.96
C GLU A 228 6.63 -44.92 -49.93
N ARG A 229 6.66 -43.64 -49.58
CA ARG A 229 7.58 -43.10 -48.57
C ARG A 229 7.37 -43.69 -47.17
N ILE A 230 6.13 -44.02 -46.80
CA ILE A 230 5.80 -44.69 -45.52
C ILE A 230 6.30 -46.15 -45.52
N LEU A 231 6.34 -46.79 -46.69
CA LEU A 231 6.82 -48.16 -46.89
C LEU A 231 8.36 -48.22 -47.08
N GLU A 232 8.99 -47.15 -47.58
CA GLU A 232 10.45 -47.04 -47.78
C GLU A 232 11.23 -46.64 -46.51
N ASN A 233 10.59 -45.93 -45.57
CA ASN A 233 11.21 -45.60 -44.28
C ASN A 233 11.19 -46.80 -43.33
N GLU A 234 12.18 -47.69 -43.49
CA GLU A 234 12.75 -48.52 -42.42
C GLU A 234 14.04 -47.89 -41.88
#